data_AF-A0A1X7LWL0-F1
#
_entry.id   AF-A0A1X7LWL0-F1
#
_cell.length_a   1.000
_cell.length_b   1.000
_cell.length_c   1.000
_cell.angle_alpha   90.00
_cell.angle_beta   90.00
_cell.angle_gamma   90.00
#
_symmetry.space_group_name_H-M   'P 1'
#
loop_
_entity.id
_entity.type
_entity.pdbx_description
1 polymer ?
#
loop_
_entity_poly.entity_id
_entity_poly.type
_entity_poly.pdbx_seq_one_letter_code
_entity_poly.pdbx_strand_id
1 'polypeptide(L)'
;MEKIQVYAQELKKLHEIFQDVDPSQSKLCEGLIEDAAFLKAENYVLKGVLTQIGMVKIHPNHPEMQKPTEAAKQYLKNLNSYSVVIKTLNGVLNKVAMDDEDELSDYE
;
A
#
# COMPACT_ATOMS: atom_id res chain seq x y z
N MET A 1 7.83 16.68 -0.82
CA MET A 1 8.27 15.62 0.09
C MET A 1 9.06 14.65 -0.74
N GLU A 2 10.26 14.26 -0.29
CA GLU A 2 11.10 13.35 -1.05
C GLU A 2 10.62 11.90 -0.92
N LYS A 3 10.92 11.05 -1.91
CA LYS A 3 10.51 9.63 -1.92
C LYS A 3 10.88 8.91 -0.61
N ILE A 4 12.09 9.16 -0.12
CA ILE A 4 12.61 8.55 1.11
C ILE A 4 11.79 8.97 2.35
N GLN A 5 11.26 10.20 2.36
CA GLN A 5 10.42 10.69 3.46
C GLN A 5 9.04 10.03 3.42
N VAL A 6 8.47 9.84 2.23
CA VAL A 6 7.19 9.11 2.08
C VAL A 6 7.34 7.66 2.54
N TYR A 7 8.43 7.01 2.15
CA TYR A 7 8.75 5.65 2.60
C TYR A 7 8.84 5.59 4.12
N ALA A 8 9.66 6.45 4.74
CA ALA A 8 9.87 6.44 6.19
C ALA A 8 8.57 6.74 6.97
N GLN A 9 7.74 7.65 6.47
CA GLN A 9 6.44 7.96 7.08
C GLN A 9 5.46 6.79 7.00
N GLU A 10 5.37 6.14 5.83
CA GLU A 10 4.49 4.99 5.66
C GLU A 10 4.95 3.80 6.49
N LEU A 11 6.26 3.53 6.51
CA LEU A 11 6.87 2.46 7.31
C LEU A 11 6.59 2.68 8.79
N LYS A 12 6.85 3.90 9.29
CA LYS A 12 6.58 4.27 10.67
C LYS A 12 5.10 4.04 11.03
N LYS A 13 4.18 4.54 10.20
CA LYS A 13 2.74 4.38 10.40
C LYS A 13 2.33 2.90 10.47
N LEU A 14 2.87 2.07 9.57
CA LEU A 14 2.53 0.64 9.54
C LEU A 14 3.08 -0.09 10.78
N HIS A 15 4.30 0.23 11.23
CA HIS A 15 4.81 -0.33 12.49
C HIS A 15 4.00 0.10 13.71
N GLU A 16 3.55 1.35 13.79
CA GLU A 16 2.68 1.83 14.87
C GLU A 16 1.36 1.05 14.91
N ILE A 17 0.77 0.73 13.75
CA ILE A 17 -0.46 -0.08 13.67
C ILE A 17 -0.24 -1.53 14.16
N PHE A 18 0.97 -2.07 13.98
CA PHE A 18 1.33 -3.45 14.34
C PHE A 18 2.01 -3.57 15.71
N GLN A 19 2.06 -2.50 16.50
CA GLN A 19 2.81 -2.48 17.76
C GLN A 19 2.26 -3.46 18.82
N ASP A 20 0.95 -3.71 18.80
CA ASP A 20 0.24 -4.54 19.77
C ASP A 20 -0.02 -5.97 19.25
N VAL A 21 0.46 -6.29 18.04
CA VAL A 21 0.33 -7.63 17.45
C VAL A 21 1.35 -8.58 18.08
N ASP A 22 0.96 -9.83 18.29
CA ASP A 22 1.85 -10.89 18.78
C ASP A 22 3.21 -10.89 18.04
N PRO A 23 4.36 -10.99 18.75
CA PRO A 23 5.68 -10.89 18.13
C PRO A 23 5.93 -11.88 16.98
N SER A 24 5.35 -13.09 17.03
CA SER A 24 5.51 -14.08 15.97
C SER A 24 4.75 -13.69 14.70
N GLN A 25 3.54 -13.14 14.85
CA GLN A 25 2.73 -12.62 13.74
C GLN A 25 3.32 -11.32 13.17
N SER A 26 3.81 -10.43 14.03
CA SER A 26 4.50 -9.20 13.63
C SER A 26 5.74 -9.52 12.79
N LYS A 27 6.56 -10.48 13.24
CA LYS A 27 7.74 -10.95 12.50
C LYS A 27 7.39 -11.61 11.16
N LEU A 28 6.27 -12.32 11.07
CA LEU A 28 5.78 -12.88 9.81
C LEU A 28 5.42 -11.78 8.79
N CYS A 29 4.96 -10.61 9.27
CA CYS A 29 4.49 -9.51 8.44
C CYS A 29 5.56 -8.47 8.09
N GLU A 30 6.76 -8.53 8.68
CA GLU A 30 7.81 -7.51 8.56
C GLU A 30 8.12 -7.15 7.09
N GLY A 31 8.35 -8.16 6.24
CA GLY A 31 8.61 -7.93 4.82
C GLY A 31 7.42 -7.30 4.07
N LEU A 32 6.17 -7.65 4.44
CA LEU A 32 4.98 -7.05 3.85
C LEU A 32 4.81 -5.58 4.27
N ILE A 33 5.18 -5.24 5.51
CA ILE A 33 5.19 -3.87 6.01
C ILE A 33 6.20 -3.02 5.23
N GLU A 34 7.41 -3.53 5.03
CA GLU A 34 8.44 -2.86 4.24
C GLU A 34 8.03 -2.67 2.77
N ASP A 35 7.52 -3.72 2.14
CA ASP A 35 7.05 -3.69 0.75
C ASP A 35 5.88 -2.71 0.56
N ALA A 36 4.94 -2.67 1.51
CA ALA A 36 3.84 -1.70 1.48
C ALA A 36 4.37 -0.25 1.53
N ALA A 37 5.31 0.02 2.44
CA ALA A 37 5.94 1.34 2.56
C ALA A 37 6.71 1.71 1.29
N PHE A 38 7.45 0.76 0.71
CA PHE A 38 8.18 0.96 -0.54
C PHE A 38 7.23 1.27 -1.71
N LEU A 39 6.21 0.44 -1.91
CA LEU A 39 5.22 0.63 -2.97
C LEU A 39 4.46 1.96 -2.82
N LYS A 40 4.18 2.40 -1.60
CA LYS A 40 3.60 3.73 -1.34
C LYS A 40 4.50 4.85 -1.86
N ALA A 41 5.80 4.77 -1.56
CA ALA A 41 6.78 5.77 -1.96
C ALA A 41 7.01 5.78 -3.49
N GLU A 42 7.10 4.61 -4.12
CA GLU A 42 7.18 4.50 -5.59
C GLU A 42 5.92 5.09 -6.26
N ASN A 43 4.74 4.79 -5.70
CA ASN A 43 3.48 5.36 -6.19
C ASN A 43 3.40 6.87 -6.01
N TYR A 44 4.02 7.44 -4.98
CA TYR A 44 4.10 8.89 -4.80
C TYR A 44 4.87 9.55 -5.95
N VAL A 45 6.02 8.99 -6.33
CA VAL A 45 6.81 9.50 -7.47
C VAL A 45 6.05 9.36 -8.78
N LEU A 46 5.46 8.18 -9.04
CA LEU A 46 4.67 7.96 -10.25
C LEU A 46 3.47 8.91 -10.34
N LYS A 47 2.78 9.18 -9.22
CA LYS A 47 1.71 10.18 -9.17
C LYS A 47 2.23 11.56 -9.55
N GLY A 48 3.40 11.96 -9.05
CA GLY A 48 4.05 13.22 -9.42
C GLY A 48 4.22 13.33 -10.95
N VAL A 49 4.79 12.31 -11.59
CA VAL A 49 4.94 12.27 -13.06
C VAL A 49 3.57 12.33 -13.75
N LEU A 50 2.61 11.53 -13.30
CA LEU A 50 1.27 11.44 -13.89
C LEU A 50 0.47 12.74 -13.77
N THR A 51 0.71 13.56 -12.74
CA THR A 51 0.08 14.89 -12.64
C THR A 51 0.52 15.84 -13.75
N GLN A 52 1.70 15.62 -14.33
CA GLN A 52 2.25 16.44 -15.41
C GLN A 52 1.84 15.93 -16.78
N ILE A 53 1.88 14.60 -17.00
CA ILE A 53 1.73 14.01 -18.34
C ILE A 53 0.39 13.30 -18.57
N GLY A 54 -0.41 13.09 -17.52
CA GLY A 54 -1.64 12.31 -17.55
C GLY A 54 -1.42 10.80 -17.63
N MET A 55 -2.48 10.03 -17.38
CA MET A 55 -2.45 8.56 -17.49
C MET A 55 -2.58 8.05 -18.92
N VAL A 56 -3.20 8.84 -19.80
CA VAL A 56 -3.47 8.51 -21.19
C VAL A 56 -3.00 9.68 -22.05
N LYS A 57 -2.18 9.38 -23.08
CA LYS A 57 -1.87 10.34 -24.12
C LYS A 57 -2.97 10.31 -25.16
N ILE A 58 -3.48 11.49 -25.48
CA ILE A 58 -4.50 11.72 -26.51
C ILE A 58 -3.83 12.47 -27.65
N HIS A 59 -3.98 11.97 -28.88
CA HIS A 59 -3.44 12.68 -30.04
C HIS A 59 -4.21 14.00 -30.25
N PRO A 60 -3.53 15.15 -30.43
CA PRO A 60 -4.19 16.46 -30.45
C PRO A 60 -5.21 16.63 -31.58
N ASN A 61 -4.97 15.99 -32.73
CA ASN A 61 -5.85 16.09 -33.91
C ASN A 61 -6.73 14.84 -34.12
N HIS A 62 -6.49 13.78 -33.35
CA HIS A 62 -7.16 12.47 -33.51
C HIS A 62 -7.51 11.90 -32.13
N PRO A 63 -8.50 12.47 -31.42
CA PRO A 63 -8.80 12.11 -30.02
C PRO A 63 -9.17 10.63 -29.80
N GLU A 64 -9.59 9.94 -30.85
CA GLU A 64 -9.82 8.48 -30.88
C GLU A 64 -8.52 7.68 -30.73
N MET A 65 -7.37 8.26 -31.09
CA MET A 65 -6.06 7.64 -30.93
C MET A 65 -5.52 7.91 -29.52
N GLN A 66 -5.77 6.96 -28.62
CA GLN A 66 -5.36 7.05 -27.22
C GLN A 66 -4.40 5.92 -26.85
N LYS A 67 -3.40 6.24 -26.02
CA LYS A 67 -2.47 5.24 -25.47
C LYS A 67 -2.18 5.49 -23.99
N PRO A 68 -2.26 4.47 -23.12
CA PRO A 68 -1.84 4.61 -21.74
C PRO A 68 -0.33 4.88 -21.67
N THR A 69 0.10 5.70 -20.72
CA THR A 69 1.53 5.93 -20.45
C THR A 69 2.13 4.74 -19.70
N GLU A 70 3.43 4.49 -19.88
CA GLU A 70 4.13 3.44 -19.11
C GLU A 70 4.11 3.74 -17.61
N ALA A 71 4.21 5.02 -17.22
CA ALA A 71 4.05 5.45 -15.84
C ALA A 71 2.66 5.06 -15.28
N ALA A 72 1.59 5.18 -16.09
CA ALA A 72 0.25 4.80 -15.66
C ALA A 72 0.12 3.28 -15.48
N LYS A 73 0.69 2.48 -16.40
CA LYS A 73 0.70 1.03 -16.28
C LYS A 73 1.44 0.57 -15.03
N GLN A 74 2.63 1.12 -14.79
CA GLN A 74 3.41 0.76 -13.61
C GLN A 74 2.71 1.20 -12.32
N TYR A 75 2.13 2.40 -12.29
CA TYR A 75 1.36 2.89 -11.16
C TYR A 75 0.19 1.96 -10.82
N LEU A 76 -0.59 1.53 -11.82
CA LEU A 76 -1.70 0.61 -11.59
C LEU A 76 -1.22 -0.76 -11.09
N LYS A 77 -0.10 -1.28 -11.62
CA LYS A 77 0.49 -2.53 -11.13
C LYS A 77 0.90 -2.42 -9.67
N ASN A 78 1.62 -1.35 -9.32
CA ASN A 78 2.04 -1.08 -7.95
C ASN A 78 0.84 -0.88 -7.02
N LEU A 79 -0.20 -0.18 -7.46
CA LEU A 79 -1.41 0.05 -6.67
C LEU A 79 -2.16 -1.26 -6.36
N ASN A 80 -2.22 -2.17 -7.33
CA ASN A 80 -2.83 -3.49 -7.13
C ASN A 80 -2.01 -4.32 -6.14
N SER A 81 -0.69 -4.39 -6.31
CA SER A 81 0.18 -5.08 -5.36
C SER A 81 0.07 -4.49 -3.95
N TYR A 82 0.10 -3.16 -3.82
CA TYR A 82 -0.06 -2.48 -2.55
C TYR A 82 -1.41 -2.81 -1.90
N SER A 83 -2.51 -2.80 -2.66
CA SER A 83 -3.84 -3.14 -2.15
C SER A 83 -3.91 -4.58 -1.62
N VAL A 84 -3.26 -5.53 -2.30
CA VAL A 84 -3.18 -6.93 -1.85
C VAL A 84 -2.38 -7.03 -0.55
N VAL A 85 -1.21 -6.37 -0.48
CA VAL A 85 -0.37 -6.35 0.73
C VAL A 85 -1.14 -5.77 1.91
N ILE A 86 -1.79 -4.61 1.74
CA ILE A 86 -2.59 -3.98 2.80
C ILE A 86 -3.75 -4.88 3.23
N LYS A 87 -4.44 -5.54 2.28
CA LYS A 87 -5.52 -6.48 2.61
C LYS A 87 -5.01 -7.65 3.44
N THR A 88 -3.84 -8.21 3.10
CA THR A 88 -3.23 -9.30 3.86
C THR A 88 -2.87 -8.84 5.27
N LEU A 89 -2.20 -7.69 5.41
CA LEU A 89 -1.86 -7.10 6.71
C LEU A 89 -3.12 -6.86 7.57
N ASN A 90 -4.17 -6.29 6.99
CA ASN A 90 -5.45 -6.08 7.69
C ASN A 90 -6.12 -7.40 8.11
N GLY A 91 -5.93 -8.46 7.33
CA GLY A 91 -6.41 -9.79 7.68
C GLY A 91 -5.71 -10.38 8.92
N VAL A 92 -4.44 -10.03 9.14
CA VAL A 92 -3.73 -10.41 10.38
C VAL A 92 -4.30 -9.65 11.57
N LEU A 93 -4.45 -8.32 11.45
CA LEU A 93 -5.02 -7.48 12.51
C LEU A 93 -6.42 -7.91 12.92
N ASN A 94 -7.28 -8.25 11.96
CA ASN A 94 -8.64 -8.68 12.26
C ASN A 94 -8.70 -10.04 12.96
N LYS A 95 -7.76 -10.94 12.72
CA LYS A 95 -7.71 -12.23 13.44
C LYS A 95 -7.35 -12.01 14.90
N VAL A 96 -6.37 -11.16 15.17
CA VAL A 96 -5.98 -10.76 16.54
C VAL A 96 -7.20 -10.20 17.28
N ALA A 97 -7.94 -9.28 16.66
CA ALA A 97 -9.12 -8.69 17.29
C ALA A 97 -10.24 -9.69 17.60
N MET A 98 -10.41 -10.75 16.79
CA MET A 98 -11.42 -11.79 17.05
C MET A 98 -10.98 -12.75 18.14
N ASP A 99 -9.69 -13.14 18.16
CA ASP A 99 -9.14 -14.00 19.22
C ASP A 99 -9.27 -13.31 20.60
N ASP A 100 -9.04 -11.99 20.68
CA ASP A 100 -9.21 -11.21 21.91
C ASP A 100 -10.69 -11.10 22.38
N GLU A 101 -11.66 -11.02 21.46
CA GLU A 101 -13.10 -10.98 21.78
C GLU A 101 -13.60 -12.35 22.28
N ASP A 102 -13.19 -13.44 21.64
CA ASP A 102 -13.56 -14.80 22.02
C ASP A 102 -13.01 -15.15 23.42
N GLU A 103 -11.75 -14.80 23.72
CA GLU A 103 -11.15 -15.01 25.05
C GLU A 103 -11.90 -14.25 26.16
N LEU A 104 -12.41 -13.05 25.90
CA LEU A 104 -13.14 -12.26 26.90
C LEU A 104 -14.55 -12.82 27.16
N SER A 105 -15.19 -13.41 26.13
CA SER A 105 -16.53 -13.99 26.22
C SER A 105 -16.64 -15.22 27.13
N ASP A 106 -15.53 -15.96 27.31
CA ASP A 106 -15.47 -17.14 28.20
C ASP A 106 -15.43 -16.78 29.71
N TYR A 107 -15.31 -15.49 30.05
CA TYR A 107 -15.25 -15.00 31.44
C TYR A 107 -16.52 -14.25 31.92
N GLU A 108 -17.54 -14.08 31.08
CA GLU A 108 -18.87 -13.51 31.44
C GLU A 108 -19.93 -14.60 31.72
#